data_AF-A0A0G1F008-F1
#
_entry.id   AF-A0A0G1F008-F1
#
_cell.length_a   1.000
_cell.length_b   1.000
_cell.length_c   1.000
_cell.angle_alpha   90.00
_cell.angle_beta   90.00
_cell.angle_gamma   90.00
#
_symmetry.space_group_name_H-M   'P 1'
#
loop_
_entity.id
_entity.type
_entity.pdbx_description
1 polymer ?
#
loop_
_entity_poly.entity_id
_entity_poly.type
_entity_poly.pdbx_seq_one_letter_code
_entity_poly.pdbx_strand_id
1 'polypeptide(L)' 'EKSIATSEYLVVKGDNLWKIAVRAYADGYEWMKIWEANKTTVPNPDLIEIGTKLSLPR' A
#
# COMPACT_ATOMS: atom_id res chain seq x y z
N GLU A 1 12.75 17.06 11.42
CA GLU A 1 13.60 16.18 10.59
C GLU A 1 12.73 15.18 9.82
N LYS A 2 13.07 14.78 8.58
CA LYS A 2 12.32 13.78 7.79
C LYS A 2 13.03 12.42 7.87
N SER A 3 12.59 11.56 8.78
CA SER A 3 13.03 10.17 8.84
C SER A 3 12.46 9.40 7.64
N ILE A 4 13.32 9.01 6.70
CA ILE A 4 12.93 8.20 5.54
C ILE A 4 12.76 6.76 6.03
N ALA A 5 11.55 6.47 6.49
CA ALA A 5 11.07 5.13 6.84
C ALA A 5 10.00 4.66 5.84
N THR A 6 9.96 5.21 4.63
CA THR A 6 8.89 4.91 3.70
C THR A 6 9.22 3.62 2.96
N SER A 7 8.64 2.51 3.39
CA SER A 7 8.55 1.31 2.56
C SER A 7 7.53 1.61 1.44
N GLU A 8 7.93 2.35 0.42
CA GLU A 8 7.09 2.67 -0.72
C GLU A 8 6.98 1.45 -1.64
N TYR A 9 5.77 1.00 -1.93
CA TYR A 9 5.51 -0.05 -2.90
C TYR A 9 4.86 0.53 -4.15
N LEU A 10 5.36 0.13 -5.31
CA LEU A 10 4.81 0.57 -6.59
C LEU A 10 3.86 -0.52 -7.09
N VAL A 11 2.58 -0.18 -7.15
CA VAL A 11 1.53 -1.12 -7.57
C VAL A 11 1.77 -1.48 -9.03
N VAL A 12 1.85 -2.77 -9.34
CA VAL A 12 1.96 -3.25 -10.72
C VAL A 12 0.64 -3.88 -11.17
N LYS A 13 0.48 -4.02 -12.50
CA LYS A 13 -0.72 -4.61 -13.10
C LYS A 13 -0.99 -6.01 -12.55
N GLY A 14 -2.13 -6.19 -11.89
CA GLY A 14 -2.55 -7.47 -11.31
C GLY A 14 -2.18 -7.65 -9.83
N ASP A 15 -1.54 -6.65 -9.21
CA ASP A 15 -1.46 -6.55 -7.75
C ASP A 15 -2.72 -5.92 -7.17
N ASN A 16 -3.01 -6.32 -5.94
CA ASN A 16 -4.13 -5.87 -5.14
C ASN A 16 -3.65 -5.62 -3.71
N LEU A 17 -4.30 -4.70 -3.00
CA LEU A 17 -3.94 -4.26 -1.64
C LEU A 17 -3.66 -5.44 -0.71
N TRP A 18 -4.45 -6.51 -0.81
CA TRP A 18 -4.23 -7.75 -0.07
C TRP A 18 -2.87 -8.40 -0.37
N LYS A 19 -2.49 -8.62 -1.63
CA LYS A 19 -1.20 -9.23 -1.99
C LYS A 19 -0.03 -8.36 -1.55
N ILE A 20 -0.18 -7.04 -1.65
CA ILE A 20 0.83 -6.08 -1.23
C ILE A 20 1.00 -6.15 0.29
N ALA A 21 -0.10 -6.22 1.05
CA ALA A 21 -0.07 -6.39 2.48
C ALA A 21 0.59 -7.71 2.91
N VAL A 22 0.20 -8.83 2.30
CA VAL A 22 0.84 -10.13 2.53
C VAL A 22 2.34 -10.07 2.19
N ARG A 23 2.74 -9.37 1.12
CA ARG A 23 4.18 -9.22 0.77
C ARG A 23 4.95 -8.33 1.74
N ALA A 24 4.35 -7.25 2.20
CA ALA A 24 5.02 -6.24 3.00
C ALA A 24 5.06 -6.59 4.50
N TYR A 25 3.95 -7.10 5.01
CA TYR A 25 3.71 -7.36 6.42
C TYR A 25 3.66 -8.85 6.76
N ALA A 26 3.71 -9.74 5.76
CA ALA A 26 3.33 -11.16 5.91
C ALA A 26 1.87 -11.39 6.34
N ASP A 27 1.12 -10.32 6.57
CA ASP A 27 -0.26 -10.31 7.02
C ASP A 27 -1.15 -9.60 6.00
N GLY A 28 -2.03 -10.38 5.38
CA GLY A 28 -3.00 -9.83 4.42
C GLY A 28 -3.88 -8.78 5.06
N TYR A 29 -4.31 -8.99 6.30
CA TYR A 29 -5.18 -8.08 7.07
C TYR A 29 -4.61 -6.67 7.26
N GLU A 30 -3.29 -6.47 7.15
CA GLU A 30 -2.71 -5.12 7.22
C GLU A 30 -3.01 -4.29 5.97
N TRP A 31 -3.68 -4.85 4.96
CA TRP A 31 -4.18 -4.11 3.80
C TRP A 31 -5.03 -2.90 4.21
N MET A 32 -5.77 -3.01 5.32
CA MET A 32 -6.59 -1.91 5.83
C MET A 32 -5.72 -0.76 6.35
N LYS A 33 -4.63 -1.04 7.10
CA LYS A 33 -3.68 -0.01 7.55
C LYS A 33 -2.98 0.68 6.38
N ILE A 34 -2.56 -0.10 5.37
CA ILE A 34 -1.96 0.46 4.16
C ILE A 34 -2.96 1.38 3.47
N TRP A 35 -4.21 0.93 3.32
CA TRP A 35 -5.25 1.73 2.71
C TRP A 35 -5.55 2.99 3.52
N GLU A 36 -5.65 2.92 4.85
CA GLU A 36 -5.86 4.09 5.71
C GLU A 36 -4.73 5.10 5.59
N ALA A 37 -3.48 4.64 5.60
CA ALA A 37 -2.31 5.49 5.42
C ALA A 37 -2.22 6.12 4.03
N ASN A 38 -2.74 5.42 3.01
CA ASN A 38 -2.73 5.87 1.63
C ASN A 38 -4.07 6.36 1.11
N LYS A 39 -5.09 6.55 1.96
CA LYS A 39 -6.46 6.85 1.48
C LYS A 39 -6.51 8.15 0.67
N THR A 40 -5.56 9.05 0.96
CA THR A 40 -5.35 10.31 0.25
C THR A 40 -4.92 10.08 -1.21
N THR A 41 -4.18 9.01 -1.47
CA THR A 41 -3.64 8.64 -2.80
C THR A 41 -4.50 7.57 -3.48
N VAL A 42 -5.03 6.61 -2.70
CA VAL A 42 -5.87 5.50 -3.15
C VAL A 42 -7.21 5.58 -2.40
N PRO A 43 -8.15 6.41 -2.88
CA PRO A 43 -9.45 6.54 -2.24
C PRO A 43 -10.26 5.25 -2.32
N ASN A 44 -10.09 4.46 -3.39
CA ASN A 44 -10.78 3.20 -3.58
C ASN A 44 -9.80 2.01 -3.55
N PRO A 45 -9.95 1.07 -2.61
CA PRO A 45 -9.06 -0.09 -2.51
C PRO A 45 -9.25 -1.09 -3.65
N ASP A 46 -10.41 -1.08 -4.31
CA ASP A 46 -10.69 -1.88 -5.52
C ASP A 46 -10.16 -1.23 -6.81
N LEU A 47 -9.96 0.09 -6.81
CA LEU A 47 -9.48 0.87 -7.94
C LEU A 47 -8.08 1.41 -7.63
N ILE A 48 -7.12 0.48 -7.61
CA ILE A 48 -5.71 0.85 -7.47
C ILE A 48 -5.13 1.04 -8.87
N GLU A 49 -4.69 2.25 -9.17
CA GLU A 49 -4.01 2.52 -10.43
C GLU A 49 -2.61 1.91 -10.44
N ILE A 50 -2.29 1.29 -11.56
CA ILE A 50 -0.97 0.71 -11.81
C ILE A 50 0.04 1.85 -11.91
N GLY A 51 1.13 1.76 -11.17
CA GLY A 51 2.10 2.84 -11.02
C GLY A 51 1.87 3.71 -9.78
N THR A 52 0.81 3.45 -9.00
CA THR A 52 0.59 4.15 -7.73
C THR A 52 1.64 3.75 -6.71
N LYS A 53 2.19 4.75 -6.01
CA LYS A 53 3.08 4.53 -4.87
C LYS A 53 2.25 4.44 -3.60
N LEU A 54 2.24 3.27 -2.98
CA LEU A 54 1.68 3.04 -1.65
C LEU A 54 2.78 3.17 -0.61
N SER A 55 2.57 4.06 0.36
CA SER A 55 3.40 4.15 1.56
C SER A 55 3.01 3.05 2.54
N LEU A 56 3.91 2.12 2.82
CA LEU A 56 3.67 1.05 3.79
C LEU A 56 4.26 1.48 5.15
N PRO A 57 3.45 1.96 6.11
CA PRO A 57 3.94 2.24 7.46
C PRO A 57 4.21 0.94 8.21
N ARG A 58 5.48 0.65 8.56
CA ARG A 58 5.82 -0.49 9.42
C ARG A 58 5.45 -0.25 10.88
#